data_AF-A0A1Y4N7U7-F1
#
_entry.id   AF-A0A1Y4N7U7-F1
#
_cell.length_a   1.000
_cell.length_b   1.000
_cell.length_c   1.000
_cell.angle_alpha   90.00
_cell.angle_beta   90.00
_cell.angle_gamma   90.00
#
_symmetry.space_group_name_H-M   'P 1'
#
loop_
_entity.id
_entity.type
_entity.pdbx_description
1 polymer ?
#
loop_
_entity_poly.entity_id
_entity_poly.type
_entity_poly.pdbx_seq_one_letter_code
_entity_poly.pdbx_strand_id
1 'polypeptide(L)'
;MSKKIMSVMLAIFMLASLCVVGLTSASAADMYNPGYRMSGETGGNNYAKAGDTITVTLSVDTNDRYSINAQMELFYDSTKLQFVEDTEDVLWPNLYVPGNSFVYNFNYSAADAPFAKGIHFNYSILKGLDLSNGKEMMYQYTFKVLEDVNNLDELFCQEFHVFSLYDAAGKPTQGDPYTDVVAKDNSGLTDGVTASLVISGGYAPVVIDTAALEALIAEANTYVENGGYTADSIEALKDAIAAAEAVVAAPESQDQVDAQVVALQAAIDALEKEQGPVEIDTTALEALIADAKEYAEKDIYTEESVAALKDAIAAAEAVVAAPESQDQVDDQVVALQAAIDNLVLVPGAVDTRELEKLVAEAKELVEKDGYTEESVAALKDAIAAAEAVLAAPESQEKVDEQLKALQAAIDGLKEVDDTPVESTTTEQATTEKPEAPQTGEASTAVALMVVAIMAAGVVIFARKKATK
;
A
#
# COMPACT_ATOMS: atom_id res chain seq x y z
N MET A 1 -86.03 52.90 24.84
CA MET A 1 -86.06 52.50 23.41
C MET A 1 -84.75 52.91 22.78
N SER A 2 -84.02 52.16 21.97
CA SER A 2 -84.03 50.74 21.58
C SER A 2 -82.86 50.69 20.59
N LYS A 3 -81.68 50.17 20.94
CA LYS A 3 -81.20 48.86 20.46
C LYS A 3 -81.60 48.52 19.01
N LYS A 4 -81.50 49.47 18.07
CA LYS A 4 -81.48 49.25 16.60
C LYS A 4 -80.59 50.25 15.86
N ILE A 5 -79.48 50.66 16.49
CA ILE A 5 -78.37 51.38 15.85
C ILE A 5 -77.38 50.42 15.12
N MET A 6 -77.58 49.10 15.11
CA MET A 6 -76.50 48.19 14.68
C MET A 6 -76.84 47.10 13.65
N SER A 7 -77.97 47.19 12.93
CA SER A 7 -78.36 46.09 12.02
C SER A 7 -78.92 46.48 10.64
N VAL A 8 -79.03 47.76 10.29
CA VAL A 8 -79.65 48.17 9.00
C VAL A 8 -78.70 48.97 8.10
N MET A 9 -77.58 49.48 8.63
CA MET A 9 -76.56 50.16 7.82
C MET A 9 -75.49 49.20 7.27
N LEU A 10 -75.51 47.93 7.69
CA LEU A 10 -74.61 46.86 7.21
C LEU A 10 -75.20 46.06 6.04
N ALA A 11 -76.45 46.31 5.64
CA ALA A 11 -77.14 45.61 4.55
C ALA A 11 -77.22 46.41 3.23
N ILE A 12 -76.74 47.66 3.21
CA ILE A 12 -76.71 48.51 2.00
C ILE A 12 -75.43 48.31 1.17
N PHE A 13 -74.45 47.56 1.67
CA PHE A 13 -73.20 47.27 0.96
C PHE A 13 -73.14 45.89 0.29
N MET A 14 -74.19 45.07 0.37
CA MET A 14 -74.08 43.65 0.01
C MET A 14 -74.91 43.16 -1.18
N LEU A 15 -75.70 43.98 -1.88
CA LEU A 15 -76.52 43.45 -2.98
C LEU A 15 -76.90 44.49 -4.05
N ALA A 16 -75.91 45.23 -4.56
CA ALA A 16 -75.97 45.73 -5.94
C ALA A 16 -75.35 44.68 -6.86
N SER A 17 -76.10 43.60 -7.02
CA SER A 17 -75.82 42.49 -7.90
C SER A 17 -76.41 42.79 -9.29
N LEU A 18 -75.65 42.41 -10.31
CA LEU A 18 -76.12 41.93 -11.61
C LEU A 18 -76.74 42.95 -12.59
N CYS A 19 -75.87 43.54 -13.41
CA CYS A 19 -76.09 43.57 -14.86
C CYS A 19 -74.77 43.27 -15.57
N VAL A 20 -74.74 42.09 -16.17
CA VAL A 20 -73.67 41.48 -16.96
C VAL A 20 -73.55 42.17 -18.31
N VAL A 21 -72.34 42.62 -18.66
CA VAL A 21 -71.82 42.55 -20.05
C VAL A 21 -70.40 42.00 -19.92
N GLY A 22 -70.18 40.82 -20.49
CA GLY A 22 -69.14 39.90 -20.07
C GLY A 22 -67.73 40.27 -20.49
N LEU A 23 -66.81 40.15 -19.55
CA LEU A 23 -65.61 39.36 -19.77
C LEU A 23 -65.84 38.05 -19.01
N THR A 24 -65.78 36.94 -19.72
CA THR A 24 -65.76 35.61 -19.14
C THR A 24 -64.72 35.57 -18.02
N SER A 25 -65.16 35.19 -16.84
CA SER A 25 -64.30 34.78 -15.74
C SER A 25 -63.40 33.66 -16.22
N ALA A 26 -62.14 33.97 -16.52
CA ALA A 26 -61.06 33.04 -16.21
C ALA A 26 -61.16 32.83 -14.70
N SER A 27 -61.34 31.58 -14.28
CA SER A 27 -61.38 31.27 -12.85
C SER A 27 -60.07 31.74 -12.22
N ALA A 28 -60.03 32.01 -10.92
CA ALA A 28 -58.76 32.29 -10.23
C ALA A 28 -57.75 31.10 -10.30
N ALA A 29 -58.14 29.98 -10.92
CA ALA A 29 -57.28 28.85 -11.27
C ALA A 29 -56.68 28.94 -12.69
N ASP A 30 -57.17 29.84 -13.56
CA ASP A 30 -56.67 30.05 -14.93
C ASP A 30 -55.68 31.24 -15.03
N MET A 31 -55.29 31.83 -13.90
CA MET A 31 -54.19 32.82 -13.81
C MET A 31 -52.94 32.24 -13.14
N TYR A 32 -52.85 30.91 -13.02
CA TYR A 32 -51.64 30.22 -12.58
C TYR A 32 -50.63 30.23 -13.72
N ASN A 33 -49.84 31.30 -13.79
CA ASN A 33 -48.67 31.39 -14.66
C ASN A 33 -47.56 30.54 -14.02
N PRO A 34 -47.20 29.35 -14.57
CA PRO A 34 -46.10 28.58 -14.00
C PRO A 34 -44.85 29.44 -14.11
N GLY A 35 -44.22 29.76 -12.99
CA GLY A 35 -42.99 30.54 -12.98
C GLY A 35 -41.93 29.93 -13.88
N TYR A 36 -41.09 30.78 -14.45
CA TYR A 36 -39.96 30.33 -15.23
C TYR A 36 -38.96 29.66 -14.28
N ARG A 37 -38.98 28.32 -14.22
CA ARG A 37 -38.14 27.52 -13.33
C ARG A 37 -36.73 27.39 -13.89
N MET A 38 -35.77 28.01 -13.22
CA MET A 38 -34.34 27.82 -13.46
C MET A 38 -33.79 26.94 -12.34
N SER A 39 -33.13 25.85 -12.70
CA SER A 39 -32.12 25.23 -11.82
C SER A 39 -30.85 26.08 -11.92
N GLY A 40 -30.14 26.27 -10.82
CA GLY A 40 -28.85 26.96 -10.88
C GLY A 40 -27.91 26.27 -11.87
N GLU A 41 -27.16 27.06 -12.64
CA GLU A 41 -25.98 26.56 -13.33
C GLU A 41 -24.77 26.98 -12.48
N THR A 42 -24.14 26.02 -11.80
CA THR A 42 -22.90 26.32 -11.06
C THR A 42 -21.82 26.82 -12.02
N GLY A 43 -21.36 28.04 -11.78
CA GLY A 43 -20.20 28.64 -12.48
C GLY A 43 -18.85 28.05 -12.09
N GLY A 44 -18.79 26.78 -11.66
CA GLY A 44 -17.53 26.03 -11.48
C GLY A 44 -17.38 25.21 -10.20
N ASN A 45 -18.01 25.58 -9.06
CA ASN A 45 -17.83 24.88 -7.78
C ASN A 45 -19.18 24.43 -7.19
N ASN A 46 -19.44 23.13 -7.22
CA ASN A 46 -20.75 22.54 -6.88
C ASN A 46 -20.77 21.86 -5.48
N TYR A 47 -19.72 22.05 -4.68
CA TYR A 47 -19.53 21.42 -3.38
C TYR A 47 -19.32 22.47 -2.30
N ALA A 48 -19.85 22.23 -1.09
CA ALA A 48 -19.59 23.06 0.08
C ALA A 48 -19.58 22.23 1.37
N LYS A 49 -18.73 22.62 2.31
CA LYS A 49 -18.62 22.00 3.65
C LYS A 49 -19.52 22.70 4.65
N ALA A 50 -19.91 21.99 5.71
CA ALA A 50 -20.59 22.60 6.84
C ALA A 50 -19.81 23.81 7.39
N GLY A 51 -20.49 24.95 7.55
CA GLY A 51 -19.90 26.22 7.98
C GLY A 51 -19.46 27.16 6.85
N ASP A 52 -19.36 26.65 5.61
CA ASP A 52 -19.05 27.48 4.45
C ASP A 52 -20.12 28.55 4.21
N THR A 53 -19.71 29.59 3.50
CA THR A 53 -20.60 30.68 3.07
C THR A 53 -20.63 30.69 1.56
N ILE A 54 -21.82 30.47 1.01
CA ILE A 54 -22.05 30.53 -0.43
C ILE A 54 -22.89 31.77 -0.75
N THR A 55 -22.66 32.32 -1.94
CA THR A 55 -23.38 33.48 -2.44
C THR A 55 -24.07 33.11 -3.75
N VAL A 56 -25.39 33.31 -3.79
CA VAL A 56 -26.25 33.09 -4.96
C VAL A 56 -26.56 34.44 -5.59
N THR A 57 -26.12 34.65 -6.82
CA THR A 57 -26.32 35.89 -7.58
C THR A 57 -27.20 35.62 -8.78
N LEU A 58 -28.23 36.42 -8.99
CA LEU A 58 -28.98 36.42 -10.25
C LEU A 58 -28.72 37.70 -11.02
N SER A 59 -28.46 37.54 -12.31
CA SER A 59 -28.40 38.64 -13.28
C SER A 59 -29.50 38.48 -14.32
N VAL A 60 -30.11 39.60 -14.72
CA VAL A 60 -31.08 39.65 -15.82
C VAL A 60 -30.57 40.62 -16.86
N ASP A 61 -30.62 40.22 -18.13
CA ASP A 61 -30.20 41.00 -19.29
C ASP A 61 -31.42 41.20 -20.19
N THR A 62 -31.79 42.45 -20.47
CA THR A 62 -32.91 42.79 -21.36
C THR A 62 -32.48 43.11 -22.79
N ASN A 63 -31.20 42.89 -23.10
CA ASN A 63 -30.54 43.16 -24.39
C ASN A 63 -30.78 44.60 -24.88
N ASP A 64 -30.79 45.55 -23.95
CA ASP A 64 -31.02 46.98 -24.16
C ASP A 64 -32.33 47.34 -24.88
N ARG A 65 -33.28 46.39 -24.96
CA ARG A 65 -34.51 46.53 -25.74
C ARG A 65 -35.73 46.83 -24.87
N TYR A 66 -35.72 46.39 -23.62
CA TYR A 66 -36.92 46.37 -22.80
C TYR A 66 -36.70 46.88 -21.38
N SER A 67 -37.71 47.57 -20.87
CA SER A 67 -37.91 47.81 -19.44
C SER A 67 -38.98 46.85 -18.93
N ILE A 68 -38.81 46.31 -17.71
CA ILE A 68 -39.62 45.18 -17.23
C ILE A 68 -40.22 45.44 -15.85
N ASN A 69 -41.40 44.90 -15.57
CA ASN A 69 -41.88 44.68 -14.20
C ASN A 69 -41.92 43.19 -13.96
N ALA A 70 -41.48 42.73 -12.78
CA ALA A 70 -41.37 41.30 -12.53
C ALA A 70 -41.54 40.91 -11.05
N GLN A 71 -41.74 39.62 -10.86
CA GLN A 71 -41.67 38.90 -9.60
C GLN A 71 -40.58 37.83 -9.67
N MET A 72 -40.00 37.54 -8.52
CA MET A 72 -38.93 36.58 -8.35
C MET A 72 -39.14 35.75 -7.09
N GLU A 73 -38.88 34.46 -7.19
CA GLU A 73 -39.00 33.51 -6.08
C GLU A 73 -37.79 32.57 -6.06
N LEU A 74 -36.88 32.72 -5.10
CA LEU A 74 -35.80 31.76 -4.88
C LEU A 74 -36.20 30.78 -3.79
N PHE A 75 -36.43 29.52 -4.14
CA PHE A 75 -36.62 28.44 -3.19
C PHE A 75 -35.30 27.74 -2.90
N TYR A 76 -35.12 27.28 -1.66
CA TYR A 76 -33.89 26.59 -1.25
C TYR A 76 -34.12 25.49 -0.21
N ASP A 77 -33.24 24.50 -0.18
CA ASP A 77 -33.28 23.43 0.84
C ASP A 77 -32.83 23.96 2.21
N SER A 78 -33.81 24.34 3.03
CA SER A 78 -33.55 24.86 4.39
C SER A 78 -33.04 23.84 5.40
N THR A 79 -32.98 22.54 5.04
CA THR A 79 -32.33 21.53 5.87
C THR A 79 -30.81 21.57 5.75
N LYS A 80 -30.31 22.01 4.59
CA LYS A 80 -28.88 22.09 4.27
C LYS A 80 -28.33 23.50 4.24
N LEU A 81 -29.19 24.50 4.08
CA LEU A 81 -28.81 25.90 3.93
C LEU A 81 -29.58 26.80 4.90
N GLN A 82 -28.90 27.83 5.40
CA GLN A 82 -29.50 28.90 6.18
C GLN A 82 -29.27 30.23 5.47
N PHE A 83 -30.35 30.89 5.06
CA PHE A 83 -30.28 32.25 4.53
C PHE A 83 -29.76 33.23 5.60
N VAL A 84 -28.81 34.09 5.19
CA VAL A 84 -28.27 35.18 5.99
C VAL A 84 -28.77 36.48 5.37
N GLU A 85 -29.76 37.09 6.02
CA GLU A 85 -30.32 38.37 5.59
C GLU A 85 -29.26 39.48 5.71
N ASP A 86 -29.17 40.30 4.67
CA ASP A 86 -28.28 41.45 4.58
C ASP A 86 -29.12 42.74 4.37
N THR A 87 -28.44 43.87 4.27
CA THR A 87 -29.03 45.18 3.97
C THR A 87 -29.66 45.22 2.58
N GLU A 88 -30.70 46.05 2.41
CA GLU A 88 -31.47 46.13 1.15
C GLU A 88 -30.60 46.51 -0.06
N ASP A 89 -29.56 47.32 0.14
CA ASP A 89 -28.60 47.72 -0.89
C ASP A 89 -27.66 46.59 -1.32
N VAL A 90 -27.41 45.61 -0.46
CA VAL A 90 -26.64 44.39 -0.79
C VAL A 90 -27.55 43.37 -1.47
N LEU A 91 -28.74 43.15 -0.92
CA LEU A 91 -29.70 42.19 -1.44
C LEU A 91 -30.24 42.61 -2.82
N TRP A 92 -30.41 43.91 -3.08
CA TRP A 92 -31.00 44.42 -4.33
C TRP A 92 -30.27 45.65 -4.90
N PRO A 93 -29.00 45.51 -5.32
CA PRO A 93 -28.14 46.65 -5.64
C PRO A 93 -28.68 47.61 -6.71
N ASN A 94 -29.50 47.10 -7.64
CA ASN A 94 -30.02 47.85 -8.79
C ASN A 94 -31.57 47.94 -8.83
N LEU A 95 -32.28 47.36 -7.85
CA LEU A 95 -33.75 47.31 -7.88
C LEU A 95 -34.42 48.28 -6.91
N TYR A 96 -33.75 48.61 -5.80
CA TYR A 96 -34.34 49.50 -4.81
C TYR A 96 -34.27 50.96 -5.26
N VAL A 97 -35.39 51.47 -5.75
CA VAL A 97 -35.54 52.87 -6.16
C VAL A 97 -36.54 53.57 -5.23
N PRO A 98 -36.13 54.61 -4.49
CA PRO A 98 -37.03 55.34 -3.58
C PRO A 98 -38.27 55.86 -4.29
N GLY A 99 -39.46 55.50 -3.79
CA GLY A 99 -40.77 55.94 -4.32
C GLY A 99 -41.53 54.91 -5.16
N ASN A 100 -40.97 53.71 -5.38
CA ASN A 100 -41.59 52.62 -6.12
C ASN A 100 -42.21 51.55 -5.20
N SER A 101 -43.12 50.73 -5.76
CA SER A 101 -43.67 49.58 -5.05
C SER A 101 -42.67 48.42 -5.10
N PHE A 102 -42.04 48.16 -3.96
CA PHE A 102 -41.16 47.02 -3.73
C PHE A 102 -41.70 46.20 -2.56
N VAL A 103 -41.91 44.90 -2.76
CA VAL A 103 -42.38 43.98 -1.72
C VAL A 103 -41.38 42.84 -1.61
N TYR A 104 -41.01 42.50 -0.38
CA TYR A 104 -40.04 41.47 -0.05
C TYR A 104 -40.55 40.58 1.10
N ASN A 105 -40.34 39.27 0.98
CA ASN A 105 -40.61 38.29 2.01
C ASN A 105 -39.64 37.09 1.91
N PHE A 106 -38.75 36.94 2.88
CA PHE A 106 -37.81 35.80 2.95
C PHE A 106 -38.37 34.53 3.59
N ASN A 107 -39.59 34.56 4.11
CA ASN A 107 -40.31 33.40 4.63
C ASN A 107 -41.50 33.05 3.72
N TYR A 108 -41.28 33.14 2.41
CA TYR A 108 -42.29 32.80 1.44
C TYR A 108 -42.41 31.26 1.30
N SER A 109 -43.63 30.78 1.14
CA SER A 109 -43.94 29.39 0.86
C SER A 109 -45.18 29.32 -0.03
N ALA A 110 -45.15 28.55 -1.10
CA ALA A 110 -46.30 28.29 -1.96
C ALA A 110 -46.70 26.81 -1.87
N ALA A 111 -47.97 26.48 -2.13
CA ALA A 111 -48.49 25.11 -2.00
C ALA A 111 -47.78 24.12 -2.96
N ASP A 112 -47.31 24.61 -4.11
CA ASP A 112 -46.64 23.82 -5.15
C ASP A 112 -45.12 24.13 -5.26
N ALA A 113 -44.55 24.75 -4.21
CA ALA A 113 -43.15 25.10 -4.16
C ALA A 113 -42.24 23.85 -4.04
N PRO A 114 -41.09 23.82 -4.72
CA PRO A 114 -40.13 22.73 -4.63
C PRO A 114 -39.44 22.63 -3.26
N PHE A 115 -39.42 23.73 -2.49
CA PHE A 115 -38.91 23.76 -1.12
C PHE A 115 -39.83 24.51 -0.17
N ALA A 116 -39.76 24.20 1.13
CA ALA A 116 -40.62 24.77 2.17
C ALA A 116 -40.32 26.24 2.50
N LYS A 117 -39.10 26.72 2.18
CA LYS A 117 -38.70 28.12 2.35
C LYS A 117 -38.30 28.70 1.00
N GLY A 118 -38.71 29.94 0.78
CA GLY A 118 -38.28 30.73 -0.35
C GLY A 118 -38.22 32.21 -0.04
N ILE A 119 -37.51 32.92 -0.90
CA ILE A 119 -37.37 34.35 -0.88
C ILE A 119 -38.15 34.91 -2.05
N HIS A 120 -39.20 35.67 -1.75
CA HIS A 120 -40.06 36.32 -2.73
C HIS A 120 -39.78 37.82 -2.75
N PHE A 121 -39.65 38.39 -3.94
CA PHE A 121 -39.77 39.82 -4.13
C PHE A 121 -40.43 40.17 -5.46
N ASN A 122 -41.05 41.35 -5.51
CA ASN A 122 -41.57 41.91 -6.75
C ASN A 122 -41.35 43.41 -6.83
N TYR A 123 -41.18 43.89 -8.05
CA TYR A 123 -41.03 45.31 -8.35
C TYR A 123 -41.96 45.70 -9.49
N SER A 124 -42.60 46.87 -9.33
CA SER A 124 -43.47 47.42 -10.36
C SER A 124 -43.41 48.94 -10.39
N ILE A 125 -43.16 49.48 -11.59
CA ILE A 125 -43.15 50.91 -11.87
C ILE A 125 -43.92 51.19 -13.18
N LEU A 126 -44.37 52.43 -13.35
CA LEU A 126 -45.31 52.81 -14.41
C LEU A 126 -44.86 52.47 -15.84
N LYS A 127 -43.55 52.38 -16.10
CA LYS A 127 -42.96 52.11 -17.42
C LYS A 127 -41.98 50.93 -17.43
N GLY A 128 -42.00 50.09 -16.41
CA GLY A 128 -40.99 49.04 -16.22
C GLY A 128 -39.65 49.62 -15.78
N LEU A 129 -38.88 48.82 -15.03
CA LEU A 129 -37.51 49.14 -14.67
C LEU A 129 -36.61 48.91 -15.89
N ASP A 130 -35.84 49.93 -16.26
CA ASP A 130 -34.90 49.87 -17.36
C ASP A 130 -33.59 49.24 -16.91
N LEU A 131 -33.19 48.16 -17.59
CA LEU A 131 -31.95 47.39 -17.33
C LEU A 131 -30.96 47.51 -18.51
N SER A 132 -31.14 48.50 -19.40
CA SER A 132 -30.40 48.67 -20.66
C SER A 132 -28.94 49.18 -20.55
N ASN A 133 -28.33 49.11 -19.37
CA ASN A 133 -26.95 49.55 -19.13
C ASN A 133 -25.98 48.38 -18.84
N GLY A 134 -26.38 47.15 -19.17
CA GLY A 134 -25.57 45.94 -19.02
C GLY A 134 -26.21 44.91 -18.10
N LYS A 135 -25.56 43.74 -17.98
CA LYS A 135 -25.97 42.62 -17.12
C LYS A 135 -26.01 43.05 -15.65
N GLU A 136 -27.08 43.70 -15.23
CA GLU A 136 -27.19 44.22 -13.87
C GLU A 136 -27.54 43.06 -12.93
N MET A 137 -26.72 42.90 -11.90
CA MET A 137 -27.01 42.00 -10.79
C MET A 137 -28.32 42.46 -10.17
N MET A 138 -29.32 41.58 -10.18
CA MET A 138 -30.66 41.87 -9.67
C MET A 138 -30.72 41.63 -8.17
N TYR A 139 -30.05 40.57 -7.70
CA TYR A 139 -29.90 40.31 -6.28
C TYR A 139 -28.68 39.44 -5.96
N GLN A 140 -28.30 39.50 -4.69
CA GLN A 140 -27.26 38.69 -4.08
C GLN A 140 -27.76 38.12 -2.75
N TYR A 141 -27.80 36.79 -2.61
CA TYR A 141 -28.19 36.13 -1.37
C TYR A 141 -27.05 35.32 -0.77
N THR A 142 -26.82 35.51 0.52
CA THR A 142 -25.81 34.77 1.27
C THR A 142 -26.45 33.61 2.03
N PHE A 143 -25.85 32.43 1.93
CA PHE A 143 -26.26 31.26 2.69
C PHE A 143 -25.11 30.68 3.50
N LYS A 144 -25.42 30.23 4.72
CA LYS A 144 -24.57 29.32 5.49
C LYS A 144 -24.91 27.88 5.16
N VAL A 145 -23.88 27.08 4.94
CA VAL A 145 -24.00 25.65 4.70
C VAL A 145 -24.06 24.93 6.05
N LEU A 146 -25.10 24.13 6.27
CA LEU A 146 -25.39 23.48 7.56
C LEU A 146 -24.77 22.09 7.66
N GLU A 147 -24.62 21.39 6.54
CA GLU A 147 -23.99 20.07 6.42
C GLU A 147 -23.22 19.98 5.10
N ASP A 148 -22.38 18.97 4.92
CA ASP A 148 -21.62 18.78 3.68
C ASP A 148 -22.55 18.55 2.48
N VAL A 149 -22.39 19.36 1.43
CA VAL A 149 -23.19 19.34 0.21
C VAL A 149 -22.32 18.91 -0.97
N ASN A 150 -22.79 17.88 -1.68
CA ASN A 150 -22.11 17.32 -2.85
C ASN A 150 -22.66 17.82 -4.20
N ASN A 151 -23.77 18.56 -4.18
CA ASN A 151 -24.39 19.17 -5.34
C ASN A 151 -25.23 20.38 -4.89
N LEU A 152 -24.67 21.59 -4.99
CA LEU A 152 -25.34 22.85 -4.72
C LEU A 152 -26.46 23.17 -5.73
N ASP A 153 -26.35 22.71 -6.98
CA ASP A 153 -27.36 22.99 -8.02
C ASP A 153 -28.73 22.36 -7.71
N GLU A 154 -28.75 21.27 -6.93
CA GLU A 154 -29.99 20.62 -6.49
C GLU A 154 -30.65 21.32 -5.30
N LEU A 155 -29.97 22.28 -4.66
CA LEU A 155 -30.46 22.91 -3.43
C LEU A 155 -31.25 24.20 -3.67
N PHE A 156 -31.40 24.62 -4.93
CA PHE A 156 -32.07 25.84 -5.29
C PHE A 156 -33.06 25.62 -6.44
N CYS A 157 -34.17 26.34 -6.39
CA CYS A 157 -35.06 26.50 -7.54
C CYS A 157 -35.45 27.96 -7.65
N GLN A 158 -35.16 28.55 -8.80
CA GLN A 158 -35.50 29.94 -9.08
C GLN A 158 -36.73 30.00 -9.96
N GLU A 159 -37.75 30.77 -9.55
CA GLU A 159 -38.86 31.15 -10.42
C GLU A 159 -38.78 32.65 -10.73
N PHE A 160 -38.74 33.01 -12.00
CA PHE A 160 -38.83 34.41 -12.47
C PHE A 160 -40.18 34.60 -13.15
N HIS A 161 -40.86 35.73 -12.97
CA HIS A 161 -42.15 36.02 -13.61
C HIS A 161 -42.16 37.45 -14.13
N VAL A 162 -42.19 37.63 -15.44
CA VAL A 162 -42.33 38.96 -16.05
C VAL A 162 -43.81 39.34 -16.10
N PHE A 163 -44.19 40.46 -15.48
CA PHE A 163 -45.54 40.99 -15.48
C PHE A 163 -45.85 41.86 -16.70
N SER A 164 -44.86 42.63 -17.16
CA SER A 164 -45.02 43.53 -18.31
C SER A 164 -43.67 43.91 -18.90
N LEU A 165 -43.65 44.08 -20.23
CA LEU A 165 -42.52 44.54 -21.02
C LEU A 165 -42.87 45.87 -21.68
N TYR A 166 -41.92 46.80 -21.67
CA TYR A 166 -42.01 48.10 -22.30
C TYR A 166 -40.85 48.27 -23.27
N ASP A 167 -41.12 48.78 -24.47
CA ASP A 167 -40.08 49.10 -25.45
C ASP A 167 -39.24 50.32 -25.03
N ALA A 168 -38.18 50.64 -25.78
CA ALA A 168 -37.35 51.82 -25.55
C ALA A 168 -38.12 53.17 -25.58
N ALA A 169 -39.35 53.20 -26.11
CA ALA A 169 -40.24 54.37 -26.08
C ALA A 169 -41.16 54.38 -24.84
N GLY A 170 -41.04 53.40 -23.94
CA GLY A 170 -41.84 53.22 -22.74
C GLY A 170 -43.28 52.77 -23.04
N LYS A 171 -43.54 52.21 -24.22
CA LYS A 171 -44.85 51.68 -24.60
C LYS A 171 -44.92 50.20 -24.27
N PRO A 172 -46.05 49.71 -23.73
CA PRO A 172 -46.23 48.28 -23.52
C PRO A 172 -46.18 47.56 -24.88
N THR A 173 -45.41 46.48 -24.96
CA THR A 173 -45.35 45.65 -26.16
C THR A 173 -46.68 44.91 -26.33
N GLN A 174 -47.32 44.98 -27.50
CA GLN A 174 -48.66 44.40 -27.72
C GLN A 174 -48.58 42.93 -28.16
N GLY A 175 -48.96 42.03 -27.25
CA GLY A 175 -49.03 40.56 -27.37
C GLY A 175 -49.33 40.01 -25.97
N ASP A 176 -50.12 38.94 -25.84
CA ASP A 176 -50.62 38.48 -24.52
C ASP A 176 -49.46 38.36 -23.50
N PRO A 177 -49.52 39.04 -22.34
CA PRO A 177 -48.42 39.13 -21.37
C PRO A 177 -48.12 37.79 -20.65
N TYR A 178 -48.68 36.68 -21.11
CA TYR A 178 -48.70 35.37 -20.45
C TYR A 178 -48.36 34.18 -21.36
N THR A 179 -47.89 34.38 -22.60
CA THR A 179 -47.69 33.23 -23.51
C THR A 179 -46.40 32.46 -23.22
N ASP A 180 -46.56 31.36 -22.49
CA ASP A 180 -46.02 30.01 -22.68
C ASP A 180 -44.67 29.89 -23.42
N VAL A 181 -43.58 29.65 -22.69
CA VAL A 181 -42.51 28.73 -23.10
C VAL A 181 -41.80 28.15 -21.87
N VAL A 182 -41.90 26.82 -21.71
CA VAL A 182 -41.10 26.03 -20.78
C VAL A 182 -39.68 25.92 -21.32
N ALA A 183 -38.68 26.26 -20.51
CA ALA A 183 -37.29 26.01 -20.84
C ALA A 183 -36.46 25.70 -19.59
N LYS A 184 -35.88 24.51 -19.55
CA LYS A 184 -34.79 24.14 -18.63
C LYS A 184 -33.44 24.82 -19.01
N ASP A 185 -33.44 25.75 -19.97
CA ASP A 185 -32.24 26.25 -20.66
C ASP A 185 -32.36 27.68 -21.23
N ASN A 186 -32.98 28.64 -20.52
CA ASN A 186 -33.18 30.03 -20.99
C ASN A 186 -34.02 30.23 -22.27
N SER A 187 -34.48 29.17 -22.93
CA SER A 187 -35.12 29.25 -24.26
C SER A 187 -36.56 29.80 -24.31
N GLY A 188 -37.12 30.21 -23.16
CA GLY A 188 -38.50 30.70 -23.06
C GLY A 188 -38.71 32.19 -22.80
N LEU A 189 -37.62 32.95 -22.65
CA LEU A 189 -37.72 34.39 -22.54
C LEU A 189 -37.94 34.98 -23.95
N THR A 190 -38.79 36.02 -24.06
CA THR A 190 -39.02 36.73 -25.33
C THR A 190 -37.68 37.12 -25.96
N ASP A 191 -37.58 37.12 -27.30
CA ASP A 191 -36.36 37.44 -28.04
C ASP A 191 -35.52 38.53 -27.33
N GLY A 192 -34.42 38.13 -26.68
CA GLY A 192 -33.40 38.96 -26.03
C GLY A 192 -33.48 39.20 -24.53
N VAL A 193 -34.48 38.73 -23.77
CA VAL A 193 -34.35 38.74 -22.30
C VAL A 193 -33.64 37.46 -21.88
N THR A 194 -32.62 37.52 -21.03
CA THR A 194 -31.98 36.33 -20.43
C THR A 194 -31.82 36.50 -18.93
N ALA A 195 -31.85 35.40 -18.19
CA ALA A 195 -31.53 35.39 -16.77
C ALA A 195 -30.41 34.36 -16.51
N SER A 196 -29.60 34.57 -15.49
CA SER A 196 -28.54 33.64 -15.10
C SER A 196 -28.37 33.64 -13.59
N LEU A 197 -28.43 32.45 -12.99
CA LEU A 197 -28.19 32.21 -11.58
C LEU A 197 -26.79 31.63 -11.41
N VAL A 198 -25.93 32.33 -10.67
CA VAL A 198 -24.55 31.92 -10.41
C VAL A 198 -24.35 31.70 -8.93
N ILE A 199 -23.84 30.52 -8.57
CA ILE A 199 -23.44 30.17 -7.21
C ILE A 199 -21.92 30.36 -7.09
N SER A 200 -21.50 31.08 -6.05
CA SER A 200 -20.08 31.36 -5.75
C SER A 200 -19.76 31.03 -4.29
N GLY A 201 -18.50 30.66 -4.01
CA GLY A 201 -18.06 30.32 -2.65
C GLY A 201 -18.02 28.82 -2.30
N GLY A 202 -18.20 27.91 -3.28
CA GLY A 202 -17.91 26.48 -3.13
C GLY A 202 -16.44 26.13 -3.43
N TYR A 203 -16.05 24.87 -3.23
CA TYR A 203 -14.74 24.33 -3.63
C TYR A 203 -14.89 23.29 -4.77
N ALA A 204 -13.81 23.05 -5.51
CA ALA A 204 -13.75 21.94 -6.48
C ALA A 204 -13.90 20.59 -5.73
N PRO A 205 -14.49 19.54 -6.34
CA PRO A 205 -14.56 18.24 -5.71
C PRO A 205 -13.16 17.77 -5.32
N VAL A 206 -13.00 17.35 -4.07
CA VAL A 206 -11.86 16.52 -3.69
C VAL A 206 -12.11 15.15 -4.32
N VAL A 207 -11.45 14.89 -5.44
CA VAL A 207 -11.39 13.54 -6.01
C VAL A 207 -10.51 12.72 -5.08
N ILE A 208 -11.08 11.69 -4.43
CA ILE A 208 -10.30 10.74 -3.64
C ILE A 208 -9.70 9.72 -4.61
N ASP A 209 -8.37 9.63 -4.63
CA ASP A 209 -7.64 8.71 -5.50
C ASP A 209 -7.42 7.36 -4.78
N THR A 210 -8.06 6.30 -5.28
CA THR A 210 -7.96 4.93 -4.78
C THR A 210 -7.02 4.05 -5.58
N ALA A 211 -6.44 4.54 -6.69
CA ALA A 211 -5.75 3.70 -7.66
C ALA A 211 -4.53 2.97 -7.05
N ALA A 212 -3.80 3.62 -6.15
CA ALA A 212 -2.68 3.02 -5.45
C ALA A 212 -3.12 1.88 -4.52
N LEU A 213 -4.25 2.05 -3.83
CA LEU A 213 -4.80 1.05 -2.92
C LEU A 213 -5.33 -0.17 -3.70
N GLU A 214 -6.04 0.06 -4.80
CA GLU A 214 -6.52 -1.01 -5.70
C GLU A 214 -5.37 -1.85 -6.28
N ALA A 215 -4.29 -1.19 -6.72
CA ALA A 215 -3.10 -1.89 -7.21
C ALA A 215 -2.43 -2.75 -6.12
N LEU A 216 -2.35 -2.23 -4.89
CA LEU A 216 -1.76 -2.95 -3.76
C LEU A 216 -2.64 -4.13 -3.32
N ILE A 217 -3.97 -4.01 -3.35
CA ILE A 217 -4.90 -5.12 -3.13
C ILE A 217 -4.67 -6.22 -4.16
N ALA A 218 -4.49 -5.87 -5.44
CA ALA A 218 -4.21 -6.84 -6.49
C ALA A 218 -2.89 -7.58 -6.22
N GLU A 219 -1.83 -6.86 -5.84
CA GLU A 219 -0.55 -7.47 -5.45
C GLU A 219 -0.70 -8.38 -4.23
N ALA A 220 -1.35 -7.91 -3.16
CA ALA A 220 -1.59 -8.65 -1.92
C ALA A 220 -2.28 -10.00 -2.18
N ASN A 221 -3.29 -10.02 -3.05
CA ASN A 221 -4.01 -11.24 -3.44
C ASN A 221 -3.09 -12.27 -4.12
N THR A 222 -2.04 -11.85 -4.84
CA THR A 222 -1.08 -12.80 -5.43
C THR A 222 -0.31 -13.60 -4.38
N TYR A 223 -0.02 -13.02 -3.21
CA TYR A 223 0.64 -13.75 -2.13
C TYR A 223 -0.31 -14.79 -1.49
N VAL A 224 -1.60 -14.48 -1.42
CA VAL A 224 -2.64 -15.40 -0.93
C VAL A 224 -2.82 -16.59 -1.87
N GLU A 225 -2.75 -16.36 -3.19
CA GLU A 225 -2.93 -17.41 -4.21
C GLU A 225 -1.68 -18.30 -4.38
N ASN A 226 -0.49 -17.71 -4.37
CA ASN A 226 0.75 -18.42 -4.69
C ASN A 226 1.33 -19.22 -3.50
N GLY A 227 0.89 -18.96 -2.26
CA GLY A 227 1.35 -19.68 -1.07
C GLY A 227 2.83 -19.44 -0.73
N GLY A 228 3.43 -20.35 0.06
CA GLY A 228 4.84 -20.26 0.48
C GLY A 228 5.08 -19.40 1.73
N TYR A 229 4.02 -19.10 2.46
CA TYR A 229 4.02 -18.32 3.70
C TYR A 229 3.26 -19.06 4.80
N THR A 230 3.54 -18.74 6.05
CA THR A 230 2.87 -19.32 7.21
C THR A 230 1.37 -19.03 7.17
N ALA A 231 0.56 -19.96 7.70
CA ALA A 231 -0.89 -19.79 7.76
C ALA A 231 -1.29 -18.51 8.50
N ASP A 232 -0.63 -18.22 9.63
CA ASP A 232 -0.89 -17.05 10.47
C ASP A 232 -0.64 -15.73 9.72
N SER A 233 0.47 -15.63 8.97
CA SER A 233 0.78 -14.40 8.21
C SER A 233 -0.14 -14.21 7.01
N ILE A 234 -0.58 -15.30 6.36
CA ILE A 234 -1.58 -15.25 5.30
C ILE A 234 -2.97 -14.84 5.83
N GLU A 235 -3.35 -15.29 7.02
CA GLU A 235 -4.62 -14.89 7.66
C GLU A 235 -4.60 -13.38 7.97
N ALA A 236 -3.52 -12.87 8.55
CA ALA A 236 -3.34 -11.44 8.79
C ALA A 236 -3.39 -10.60 7.49
N LEU A 237 -2.80 -11.10 6.39
CA LEU A 237 -2.87 -10.43 5.10
C LEU A 237 -4.29 -10.37 4.54
N LYS A 238 -5.08 -11.44 4.67
CA LYS A 238 -6.49 -11.48 4.23
C LYS A 238 -7.34 -10.45 4.98
N ASP A 239 -7.14 -10.32 6.28
CA ASP A 239 -7.84 -9.32 7.08
C ASP A 239 -7.50 -7.89 6.62
N ALA A 240 -6.22 -7.63 6.32
CA ALA A 240 -5.78 -6.33 5.80
C ALA A 240 -6.35 -6.03 4.40
N ILE A 241 -6.44 -7.03 3.52
CA ILE A 241 -7.07 -6.92 2.20
C ILE A 241 -8.56 -6.56 2.36
N ALA A 242 -9.30 -7.26 3.23
CA ALA A 242 -10.72 -7.00 3.45
C ALA A 242 -10.98 -5.57 3.98
N ALA A 243 -10.12 -5.07 4.87
CA ALA A 243 -10.17 -3.69 5.33
C ALA A 243 -9.90 -2.68 4.18
N ALA A 244 -8.94 -2.99 3.30
CA ALA A 244 -8.62 -2.17 2.15
C ALA A 244 -9.77 -2.11 1.13
N GLU A 245 -10.39 -3.24 0.81
CA GLU A 245 -11.55 -3.31 -0.08
C GLU A 245 -12.74 -2.48 0.44
N ALA A 246 -12.97 -2.48 1.76
CA ALA A 246 -14.01 -1.66 2.38
C ALA A 246 -13.77 -0.16 2.18
N VAL A 247 -12.52 0.31 2.27
CA VAL A 247 -12.15 1.72 2.03
C VAL A 247 -12.31 2.09 0.55
N VAL A 248 -11.94 1.21 -0.38
CA VAL A 248 -12.15 1.44 -1.83
C VAL A 248 -13.64 1.53 -2.17
N ALA A 249 -14.48 0.70 -1.55
CA ALA A 249 -15.92 0.69 -1.81
C ALA A 249 -16.64 1.97 -1.33
N ALA A 250 -16.13 2.61 -0.28
CA ALA A 250 -16.72 3.81 0.33
C ALA A 250 -15.64 4.74 0.90
N PRO A 251 -14.88 5.47 0.06
CA PRO A 251 -13.82 6.34 0.53
C PRO A 251 -14.40 7.61 1.19
N GLU A 252 -13.96 7.91 2.40
CA GLU A 252 -14.42 9.09 3.16
C GLU A 252 -13.46 10.27 3.06
N SER A 253 -12.15 10.00 2.89
CA SER A 253 -11.10 11.02 2.72
C SER A 253 -9.83 10.44 2.10
N GLN A 254 -8.97 11.30 1.53
CA GLN A 254 -7.66 10.86 1.03
C GLN A 254 -6.78 10.32 2.15
N ASP A 255 -6.79 10.94 3.33
CA ASP A 255 -5.98 10.48 4.48
C ASP A 255 -6.36 9.05 4.90
N GLN A 256 -7.65 8.68 4.82
CA GLN A 256 -8.10 7.30 5.08
C GLN A 256 -7.54 6.32 4.06
N VAL A 257 -7.55 6.68 2.77
CA VAL A 257 -6.99 5.85 1.69
C VAL A 257 -5.48 5.68 1.88
N ASP A 258 -4.76 6.77 2.12
CA ASP A 258 -3.30 6.77 2.31
C ASP A 258 -2.91 5.94 3.55
N ALA A 259 -3.66 6.06 4.64
CA ALA A 259 -3.47 5.24 5.83
C ALA A 259 -3.67 3.74 5.55
N GLN A 260 -4.66 3.40 4.71
CA GLN A 260 -4.95 2.02 4.35
C GLN A 260 -3.91 1.42 3.41
N VAL A 261 -3.30 2.21 2.52
CA VAL A 261 -2.12 1.80 1.73
C VAL A 261 -0.97 1.40 2.66
N VAL A 262 -0.67 2.23 3.67
CA VAL A 262 0.39 1.94 4.65
C VAL A 262 0.07 0.67 5.44
N ALA A 263 -1.17 0.50 5.89
CA ALA A 263 -1.59 -0.67 6.65
C ALA A 263 -1.49 -1.98 5.84
N LEU A 264 -1.94 -1.96 4.58
CA LEU A 264 -1.85 -3.13 3.70
C LEU A 264 -0.38 -3.45 3.35
N GLN A 265 0.44 -2.44 3.07
CA GLN A 265 1.87 -2.64 2.83
C GLN A 265 2.56 -3.28 4.04
N ALA A 266 2.23 -2.82 5.26
CA ALA A 266 2.78 -3.41 6.48
C ALA A 266 2.39 -4.88 6.65
N ALA A 267 1.18 -5.28 6.24
CA ALA A 267 0.75 -6.67 6.26
C ALA A 267 1.51 -7.52 5.23
N ILE A 268 1.77 -6.98 4.03
CA ILE A 268 2.63 -7.62 3.02
C ILE A 268 4.05 -7.79 3.55
N ASP A 269 4.63 -6.74 4.15
CA ASP A 269 5.99 -6.76 4.70
C ASP A 269 6.12 -7.73 5.90
N ALA A 270 5.02 -8.01 6.59
CA ALA A 270 4.94 -8.94 7.71
C ALA A 270 4.71 -10.40 7.28
N LEU A 271 4.65 -10.69 5.98
CA LEU A 271 4.56 -12.08 5.50
C LEU A 271 5.76 -12.90 5.95
N GLU A 272 5.49 -14.04 6.59
CA GLU A 272 6.51 -14.95 7.08
C GLU A 272 6.59 -16.16 6.14
N LYS A 273 7.77 -16.39 5.54
CA LYS A 273 7.95 -17.54 4.65
C LYS A 273 7.76 -18.85 5.41
N GLU A 274 7.08 -19.79 4.78
CA GLU A 274 7.01 -21.16 5.26
C GLU A 274 8.43 -21.75 5.21
N GLN A 275 8.98 -22.13 6.36
CA GLN A 275 10.26 -22.82 6.38
C GLN A 275 10.06 -24.20 5.76
N GLY A 276 10.71 -24.47 4.63
CA GLY A 276 10.75 -25.82 4.06
C GLY A 276 11.30 -26.84 5.06
N PRO A 277 11.12 -28.15 4.81
CA PRO A 277 11.74 -29.17 5.65
C PRO A 277 13.24 -28.88 5.69
N VAL A 278 13.79 -28.72 6.90
CA VAL A 278 15.22 -28.70 7.11
C VAL A 278 15.72 -30.03 6.55
N GLU A 279 16.51 -30.00 5.47
CA GLU A 279 17.22 -31.21 5.04
C GLU A 279 18.08 -31.66 6.23
N ILE A 280 17.76 -32.83 6.76
CA ILE A 280 18.56 -33.45 7.81
C ILE A 280 19.72 -34.15 7.11
N ASP A 281 20.95 -33.75 7.42
CA ASP A 281 22.15 -34.30 6.80
C ASP A 281 22.57 -35.58 7.52
N THR A 282 22.46 -36.72 6.85
CA THR A 282 22.85 -38.05 7.36
C THR A 282 24.24 -38.50 6.89
N THR A 283 24.93 -37.70 6.06
CA THR A 283 26.15 -38.12 5.34
C THR A 283 27.24 -38.61 6.29
N ALA A 284 27.48 -37.89 7.39
CA ALA A 284 28.49 -38.25 8.39
C ALA A 284 28.14 -39.56 9.12
N LEU A 285 26.86 -39.78 9.42
CA LEU A 285 26.39 -41.00 10.08
C LEU A 285 26.48 -42.21 9.16
N GLU A 286 26.14 -42.06 7.88
CA GLU A 286 26.25 -43.11 6.86
C GLU A 286 27.70 -43.57 6.65
N ALA A 287 28.65 -42.63 6.57
CA ALA A 287 30.07 -42.95 6.48
C ALA A 287 30.56 -43.72 7.71
N LEU A 288 30.18 -43.27 8.92
CA LEU A 288 30.57 -43.92 10.17
C LEU A 288 29.96 -45.33 10.32
N ILE A 289 28.74 -45.55 9.81
CA ILE A 289 28.12 -46.88 9.75
C ILE A 289 28.95 -47.83 8.88
N ALA A 290 29.49 -47.36 7.75
CA ALA A 290 30.32 -48.17 6.87
C ALA A 290 31.61 -48.61 7.58
N ASP A 291 32.31 -47.68 8.23
CA ASP A 291 33.52 -47.97 9.01
C ASP A 291 33.25 -48.94 10.17
N ALA A 292 32.16 -48.69 10.92
CA ALA A 292 31.74 -49.55 12.02
C ALA A 292 31.50 -50.99 11.58
N LYS A 293 30.89 -51.20 10.40
CA LYS A 293 30.67 -52.54 9.84
C LYS A 293 31.99 -53.24 9.52
N GLU A 294 32.98 -52.53 8.98
CA GLU A 294 34.30 -53.13 8.73
C GLU A 294 34.94 -53.61 10.03
N TYR A 295 34.92 -52.81 11.09
CA TYR A 295 35.45 -53.23 12.40
C TYR A 295 34.70 -54.43 12.99
N ALA A 296 33.38 -54.49 12.80
CA ALA A 296 32.56 -55.59 13.29
C ALA A 296 32.82 -56.94 12.56
N GLU A 297 33.52 -56.91 11.42
CA GLU A 297 33.94 -58.10 10.66
C GLU A 297 35.35 -58.59 11.03
N LYS A 298 36.16 -57.80 11.76
CA LYS A 298 37.52 -58.21 12.14
C LYS A 298 37.50 -59.17 13.32
N ASP A 299 38.15 -60.33 13.18
CA ASP A 299 38.26 -61.38 14.22
C ASP A 299 39.27 -61.04 15.34
N ILE A 300 39.69 -59.78 15.46
CA ILE A 300 40.67 -59.30 16.45
C ILE A 300 40.01 -58.71 17.70
N TYR A 301 38.68 -58.58 17.72
CA TYR A 301 37.93 -58.00 18.82
C TYR A 301 37.15 -59.05 19.61
N THR A 302 36.89 -58.77 20.89
CA THR A 302 36.10 -59.66 21.74
C THR A 302 34.64 -59.72 21.26
N GLU A 303 34.01 -60.89 21.41
CA GLU A 303 32.60 -61.08 21.03
C GLU A 303 31.67 -60.08 21.73
N GLU A 304 31.95 -59.73 23.00
CA GLU A 304 31.17 -58.78 23.79
C GLU A 304 31.23 -57.36 23.20
N SER A 305 32.43 -56.86 22.86
CA SER A 305 32.57 -55.53 22.29
C SER A 305 32.03 -55.44 20.85
N VAL A 306 32.16 -56.52 20.07
CA VAL A 306 31.58 -56.58 18.71
C VAL A 306 30.05 -56.63 18.76
N ALA A 307 29.46 -57.33 19.74
CA ALA A 307 28.01 -57.32 19.94
C ALA A 307 27.50 -55.91 20.26
N ALA A 308 28.18 -55.18 21.17
CA ALA A 308 27.84 -53.80 21.48
C ALA A 308 27.95 -52.87 20.26
N LEU A 309 28.96 -53.06 19.40
CA LEU A 309 29.09 -52.31 18.15
C LEU A 309 27.96 -52.61 17.17
N LYS A 310 27.56 -53.87 17.01
CA LYS A 310 26.44 -54.26 16.13
C LYS A 310 25.11 -53.66 16.59
N ASP A 311 24.88 -53.59 17.89
CA ASP A 311 23.70 -52.92 18.45
C ASP A 311 23.71 -51.41 18.13
N ALA A 312 24.88 -50.76 18.26
CA ALA A 312 25.03 -49.34 17.91
C ALA A 312 24.86 -49.07 16.40
N ILE A 313 25.36 -49.96 15.53
CA ILE A 313 25.15 -49.90 14.08
C ILE A 313 23.65 -49.98 13.75
N ALA A 314 22.92 -50.93 14.35
CA ALA A 314 21.49 -51.08 14.11
C ALA A 314 20.69 -49.84 14.55
N ALA A 315 21.07 -49.21 15.67
CA ALA A 315 20.46 -47.95 16.10
C ALA A 315 20.76 -46.80 15.12
N ALA A 316 21.99 -46.72 14.61
CA ALA A 316 22.38 -45.72 13.63
C ALA A 316 21.64 -45.86 12.29
N GLU A 317 21.51 -47.09 11.77
CA GLU A 317 20.74 -47.36 10.55
C GLU A 317 19.26 -46.99 10.69
N ALA A 318 18.67 -47.17 11.88
CA ALA A 318 17.30 -46.76 12.14
C ALA A 318 17.12 -45.24 12.08
N VAL A 319 18.09 -44.47 12.58
CA VAL A 319 18.09 -43.00 12.51
C VAL A 319 18.26 -42.53 11.05
N VAL A 320 19.15 -43.12 10.27
CA VAL A 320 19.31 -42.79 8.84
C VAL A 320 18.03 -43.08 8.04
N ALA A 321 17.34 -44.18 8.34
CA ALA A 321 16.11 -44.55 7.62
C ALA A 321 14.93 -43.61 7.89
N ALA A 322 14.90 -42.95 9.06
CA ALA A 322 13.82 -42.07 9.47
C ALA A 322 14.36 -40.96 10.41
N PRO A 323 15.13 -39.99 9.89
CA PRO A 323 15.69 -38.94 10.72
C PRO A 323 14.58 -37.97 11.17
N GLU A 324 14.53 -37.70 12.48
CA GLU A 324 13.53 -36.81 13.09
C GLU A 324 14.07 -35.39 13.30
N SER A 325 15.38 -35.24 13.49
CA SER A 325 16.07 -33.94 13.65
C SER A 325 17.57 -34.07 13.43
N GLN A 326 18.26 -32.95 13.18
CA GLN A 326 19.72 -32.94 13.09
C GLN A 326 20.38 -33.34 14.42
N ASP A 327 19.85 -32.87 15.56
CA ASP A 327 20.37 -33.24 16.88
C ASP A 327 20.34 -34.76 17.12
N GLN A 328 19.30 -35.44 16.64
CA GLN A 328 19.21 -36.91 16.72
C GLN A 328 20.31 -37.59 15.89
N VAL A 329 20.59 -37.08 14.68
CA VAL A 329 21.66 -37.61 13.83
C VAL A 329 23.02 -37.38 14.49
N ASP A 330 23.27 -36.17 14.98
CA ASP A 330 24.54 -35.80 15.62
C ASP A 330 24.78 -36.61 16.90
N ASP A 331 23.75 -36.79 17.73
CA ASP A 331 23.81 -37.65 18.93
C ASP A 331 24.14 -39.10 18.55
N GLN A 332 23.58 -39.59 17.44
CA GLN A 332 23.81 -40.95 16.97
C GLN A 332 25.20 -41.16 16.36
N VAL A 333 25.78 -40.13 15.74
CA VAL A 333 27.21 -40.11 15.35
C VAL A 333 28.09 -40.28 16.59
N VAL A 334 27.83 -39.50 17.65
CA VAL A 334 28.59 -39.60 18.91
C VAL A 334 28.44 -41.00 19.54
N ALA A 335 27.23 -41.55 19.56
CA ALA A 335 26.97 -42.86 20.14
C ALA A 335 27.68 -43.99 19.37
N LEU A 336 27.65 -43.95 18.03
CA LEU A 336 28.31 -44.96 17.20
C LEU A 336 29.84 -44.86 17.31
N GLN A 337 30.40 -43.64 17.31
CA GLN A 337 31.84 -43.44 17.51
C GLN A 337 32.29 -43.99 18.87
N ALA A 338 31.52 -43.73 19.94
CA ALA A 338 31.82 -44.28 21.25
C ALA A 338 31.80 -45.83 21.27
N ALA A 339 30.95 -46.48 20.48
CA ALA A 339 30.94 -47.94 20.36
C ALA A 339 32.20 -48.46 19.65
N ILE A 340 32.67 -47.77 18.60
CA ILE A 340 33.93 -48.09 17.91
C ILE A 340 35.11 -47.93 18.87
N ASP A 341 35.16 -46.83 19.63
CA ASP A 341 36.25 -46.55 20.57
C ASP A 341 36.32 -47.58 21.71
N ASN A 342 35.17 -48.14 22.10
CA ASN A 342 35.06 -49.16 23.15
C ASN A 342 35.29 -50.60 22.65
N LEU A 343 35.68 -50.80 21.38
CA LEU A 343 36.12 -52.10 20.91
C LEU A 343 37.31 -52.62 21.73
N VAL A 344 37.23 -53.88 22.17
CA VAL A 344 38.25 -54.51 22.99
C VAL A 344 38.93 -55.59 22.17
N LEU A 345 40.26 -55.56 22.10
CA LEU A 345 41.06 -56.56 21.40
C LEU A 345 41.07 -57.90 22.15
N VAL A 346 41.10 -59.00 21.41
CA VAL A 346 41.41 -60.30 21.98
C VAL A 346 42.89 -60.34 22.44
N PRO A 347 43.23 -61.10 23.48
CA PRO A 347 44.61 -61.19 23.95
C PRO A 347 45.58 -61.62 22.84
N GLY A 348 46.60 -60.81 22.59
CA GLY A 348 47.63 -61.08 21.57
C GLY A 348 47.31 -60.55 20.17
N ALA A 349 46.14 -59.93 19.96
CA ALA A 349 45.89 -59.14 18.76
C ALA A 349 46.67 -57.82 18.79
N VAL A 350 46.90 -57.25 17.61
CA VAL A 350 47.59 -55.97 17.39
C VAL A 350 46.57 -54.96 16.87
N ASP A 351 46.53 -53.77 17.44
CA ASP A 351 45.65 -52.69 17.00
C ASP A 351 46.23 -52.01 15.76
N THR A 352 45.54 -52.11 14.63
CA THR A 352 45.93 -51.47 13.36
C THR A 352 45.06 -50.27 13.00
N ARG A 353 44.03 -49.94 13.77
CA ARG A 353 42.98 -48.97 13.40
C ARG A 353 43.54 -47.61 13.00
N GLU A 354 44.40 -47.04 13.85
CA GLU A 354 44.97 -45.71 13.60
C GLU A 354 45.86 -45.72 12.35
N LEU A 355 46.57 -46.82 12.08
CA LEU A 355 47.40 -46.95 10.89
C LEU A 355 46.57 -47.13 9.61
N GLU A 356 45.50 -47.93 9.66
CA GLU A 356 44.54 -48.09 8.55
C GLU A 356 43.92 -46.76 8.17
N LYS A 357 43.43 -46.00 9.16
CA LYS A 357 42.85 -44.68 8.98
C LYS A 357 43.86 -43.71 8.35
N LEU A 358 45.07 -43.63 8.90
CA LEU A 358 46.09 -42.72 8.39
C LEU A 358 46.55 -43.10 6.97
N VAL A 359 46.55 -44.40 6.61
CA VAL A 359 46.79 -44.86 5.24
C VAL A 359 45.70 -44.39 4.29
N ALA A 360 44.42 -44.45 4.69
CA ALA A 360 43.33 -43.94 3.88
C ALA A 360 43.44 -42.43 3.64
N GLU A 361 43.66 -41.64 4.70
CA GLU A 361 43.89 -40.19 4.61
C GLU A 361 45.10 -39.85 3.72
N ALA A 362 46.20 -40.59 3.87
CA ALA A 362 47.40 -40.41 3.06
C ALA A 362 47.14 -40.69 1.56
N LYS A 363 46.30 -41.67 1.22
CA LYS A 363 45.93 -41.96 -0.17
C LYS A 363 45.11 -40.85 -0.80
N GLU A 364 44.18 -40.25 -0.06
CA GLU A 364 43.44 -39.08 -0.55
C GLU A 364 44.38 -37.89 -0.83
N LEU A 365 45.37 -37.66 0.04
CA LEU A 365 46.36 -36.61 -0.16
C LEU A 365 47.24 -36.84 -1.39
N VAL A 366 47.48 -38.09 -1.77
CA VAL A 366 48.20 -38.45 -3.00
C VAL A 366 47.39 -38.11 -4.26
N GLU A 367 46.06 -38.17 -4.19
CA GLU A 367 45.17 -37.81 -5.31
C GLU A 367 44.94 -36.30 -5.43
N LYS A 368 45.31 -35.54 -4.40
CA LYS A 368 45.15 -34.09 -4.35
C LYS A 368 46.29 -33.36 -5.09
N ASP A 369 45.91 -32.52 -6.05
CA ASP A 369 46.84 -31.61 -6.72
C ASP A 369 47.38 -30.53 -5.76
N GLY A 370 48.59 -30.02 -6.04
CA GLY A 370 49.17 -28.89 -5.30
C GLY A 370 50.41 -29.23 -4.47
N TYR A 371 50.88 -30.48 -4.47
CA TYR A 371 52.12 -30.89 -3.83
C TYR A 371 53.23 -31.23 -4.83
N THR A 372 54.50 -31.06 -4.43
CA THR A 372 55.65 -31.41 -5.27
C THR A 372 55.74 -32.91 -5.53
N GLU A 373 56.21 -33.30 -6.72
CA GLU A 373 56.37 -34.71 -7.09
C GLU A 373 57.28 -35.47 -6.10
N GLU A 374 58.34 -34.82 -5.59
CA GLU A 374 59.27 -35.42 -4.63
C GLU A 374 58.59 -35.73 -3.29
N SER A 375 57.81 -34.80 -2.74
CA SER A 375 57.10 -35.03 -1.47
C SER A 375 55.96 -36.04 -1.60
N VAL A 376 55.26 -36.05 -2.73
CA VAL A 376 54.22 -37.06 -3.01
C VAL A 376 54.84 -38.45 -3.21
N ALA A 377 56.02 -38.56 -3.83
CA ALA A 377 56.75 -39.82 -3.95
C ALA A 377 57.14 -40.37 -2.57
N ALA A 378 57.65 -39.53 -1.67
CA ALA A 378 57.96 -39.92 -0.30
C ALA A 378 56.70 -40.38 0.48
N LEU A 379 55.56 -39.73 0.28
CA LEU A 379 54.28 -40.16 0.86
C LEU A 379 53.83 -41.52 0.32
N LYS A 380 53.95 -41.76 -0.99
CA LYS A 380 53.64 -43.07 -1.61
C LYS A 380 54.51 -44.19 -1.04
N ASP A 381 55.81 -43.94 -0.84
CA ASP A 381 56.72 -44.91 -0.24
C ASP A 381 56.33 -45.22 1.22
N ALA A 382 55.95 -44.20 1.99
CA ALA A 382 55.47 -44.36 3.37
C ALA A 382 54.13 -45.11 3.44
N ILE A 383 53.21 -44.86 2.51
CA ILE A 383 51.95 -45.61 2.36
C ILE A 383 52.26 -47.08 2.08
N ALA A 384 53.15 -47.39 1.14
CA ALA A 384 53.50 -48.77 0.79
C ALA A 384 54.14 -49.52 1.99
N ALA A 385 54.98 -48.84 2.77
CA ALA A 385 55.54 -49.39 4.00
C ALA A 385 54.46 -49.64 5.07
N ALA A 386 53.50 -48.73 5.21
CA ALA A 386 52.35 -48.89 6.10
C ALA A 386 51.45 -50.05 5.70
N GLU A 387 51.12 -50.18 4.41
CA GLU A 387 50.36 -51.31 3.88
C GLU A 387 51.06 -52.66 4.11
N ALA A 388 52.39 -52.71 4.03
CA ALA A 388 53.16 -53.91 4.34
C ALA A 388 53.04 -54.32 5.82
N VAL A 389 53.05 -53.34 6.74
CA VAL A 389 52.83 -53.59 8.17
C VAL A 389 51.38 -54.02 8.43
N LEU A 390 50.40 -53.42 7.76
CA LEU A 390 48.98 -53.80 7.86
C LEU A 390 48.70 -55.21 7.33
N ALA A 391 49.41 -55.65 6.30
CA ALA A 391 49.26 -56.99 5.74
C ALA A 391 49.78 -58.11 6.68
N ALA A 392 50.73 -57.77 7.57
CA ALA A 392 51.33 -58.72 8.51
C ALA A 392 51.76 -58.01 9.81
N PRO A 393 50.82 -57.63 10.68
CA PRO A 393 51.14 -56.89 11.91
C PRO A 393 51.88 -57.79 12.90
N GLU A 394 53.16 -57.48 13.14
CA GLU A 394 54.04 -58.29 14.02
C GLU A 394 53.89 -57.95 15.51
N SER A 395 53.75 -56.65 15.84
CA SER A 395 53.61 -56.15 17.21
C SER A 395 53.06 -54.72 17.22
N GLN A 396 52.48 -54.30 18.34
CA GLN A 396 52.00 -52.93 18.51
C GLN A 396 53.11 -51.90 18.31
N GLU A 397 54.31 -52.17 18.82
CA GLU A 397 55.46 -51.28 18.66
C GLU A 397 55.79 -51.03 17.18
N LYS A 398 55.69 -52.05 16.33
CA LYS A 398 55.92 -51.90 14.88
C LYS A 398 54.82 -51.10 14.19
N VAL A 399 53.57 -51.29 14.60
CA VAL A 399 52.44 -50.49 14.08
C VAL A 399 52.61 -49.02 14.49
N ASP A 400 52.92 -48.75 15.75
CA ASP A 400 53.11 -47.39 16.28
C ASP A 400 54.32 -46.68 15.65
N GLU A 401 55.42 -47.41 15.40
CA GLU A 401 56.58 -46.90 14.65
C GLU A 401 56.17 -46.49 13.24
N GLN A 402 55.38 -47.33 12.56
CA GLN A 402 54.95 -47.07 11.19
C GLN A 402 53.91 -45.96 11.09
N LEU A 403 53.02 -45.84 12.09
CA LEU A 403 52.08 -44.72 12.23
C LEU A 403 52.84 -43.39 12.28
N LYS A 404 53.86 -43.28 13.14
CA LYS A 404 54.71 -42.08 13.24
C LYS A 404 55.45 -41.79 11.94
N ALA A 405 55.94 -42.83 11.26
CA ALA A 405 56.63 -42.68 9.98
C ALA A 405 55.71 -42.14 8.89
N LEU A 406 54.48 -42.66 8.79
CA LEU A 406 53.48 -42.19 7.83
C LEU A 406 53.04 -40.76 8.15
N GLN A 407 52.80 -40.44 9.43
CA GLN A 407 52.46 -39.06 9.84
C GLN A 407 53.59 -38.09 9.47
N ALA A 408 54.85 -38.45 9.71
CA ALA A 408 55.99 -37.61 9.33
C ALA A 408 56.10 -37.39 7.81
N ALA A 409 55.66 -38.36 7.00
CA ALA A 409 55.61 -38.21 5.54
C ALA A 409 54.48 -37.26 5.11
N ILE A 410 53.30 -37.34 5.75
CA ILE A 410 52.20 -36.40 5.55
C ILE A 410 52.63 -34.98 5.92
N ASP A 411 53.23 -34.79 7.11
CA ASP A 411 53.74 -33.49 7.57
C ASP A 411 54.89 -32.95 6.69
N GLY A 412 55.57 -33.85 5.97
CA GLY A 412 56.64 -33.54 5.02
C GLY A 412 56.18 -33.18 3.60
N LEU A 413 54.86 -33.16 3.34
CA LEU A 413 54.32 -32.68 2.07
C LEU A 413 54.70 -31.21 1.82
N LYS A 414 55.14 -30.92 0.60
CA LYS A 414 55.52 -29.57 0.17
C LYS A 414 54.61 -29.11 -0.92
N GLU A 415 54.00 -27.95 -0.76
CA GLU A 415 53.20 -27.33 -1.81
C GLU A 415 54.07 -26.94 -3.01
N VAL A 416 53.49 -26.98 -4.21
CA VAL A 416 54.16 -26.46 -5.40
C VAL A 416 54.13 -24.93 -5.30
N ASP A 417 55.29 -24.33 -5.02
CA ASP A 417 55.43 -22.86 -5.01
C ASP A 417 55.10 -22.31 -6.41
N ASP A 418 54.02 -21.52 -6.50
CA ASP A 418 53.58 -20.82 -7.71
C ASP A 418 54.43 -19.55 -7.96
N THR A 419 55.76 -19.68 -7.86
CA THR A 419 56.67 -18.66 -8.39
C THR A 419 56.99 -18.98 -9.84
N PRO A 420 56.66 -18.09 -10.80
CA PRO A 420 57.01 -18.28 -12.20
C PRO A 420 58.52 -18.40 -12.33
N VAL A 421 59.01 -19.60 -12.68
CA VAL A 421 60.38 -19.78 -13.10
C VAL A 421 60.52 -19.15 -14.48
N GLU A 422 60.96 -17.89 -14.51
CA GLU A 422 61.37 -17.22 -15.72
C GLU A 422 62.49 -18.04 -16.37
N SER A 423 62.16 -18.72 -17.46
CA SER A 423 63.10 -19.45 -18.30
C SER A 423 64.03 -18.47 -18.99
N THR A 424 65.23 -18.26 -18.48
CA THR A 424 66.28 -17.52 -19.21
C THR A 424 67.09 -18.47 -20.08
N THR A 425 66.79 -18.45 -21.38
CA THR A 425 67.65 -18.92 -22.46
C THR A 425 68.93 -18.07 -22.52
N THR A 426 70.07 -18.75 -22.64
CA THR A 426 71.41 -18.22 -22.93
C THR A 426 71.49 -17.39 -24.22
N GLU A 427 72.07 -16.19 -24.17
CA GLU A 427 73.01 -15.70 -25.21
C GLU A 427 73.94 -14.60 -24.67
N GLN A 428 75.20 -14.64 -25.10
CA GLN A 428 76.36 -13.85 -24.65
C GLN A 428 76.32 -12.37 -25.06
N ALA A 429 76.90 -11.48 -24.24
CA ALA A 429 78.11 -10.71 -24.58
C ALA A 429 78.43 -9.57 -23.57
N THR A 430 79.58 -9.71 -22.92
CA THR A 430 80.58 -8.69 -22.49
C THR A 430 80.13 -7.26 -22.13
N THR A 431 80.45 -6.78 -20.91
CA THR A 431 81.60 -5.88 -20.61
C THR A 431 81.64 -5.41 -19.13
N GLU A 432 82.85 -5.51 -18.55
CA GLU A 432 83.49 -4.68 -17.50
C GLU A 432 82.95 -4.53 -16.05
N LYS A 433 83.83 -4.92 -15.12
CA LYS A 433 84.00 -4.66 -13.66
C LYS A 433 84.64 -3.26 -13.45
N PRO A 434 84.45 -2.43 -12.37
CA PRO A 434 84.68 -2.69 -10.91
C PRO A 434 83.66 -2.12 -9.89
N GLU A 435 83.37 -2.81 -8.76
CA GLU A 435 83.82 -2.56 -7.34
C GLU A 435 83.64 -1.10 -6.84
N ALA A 436 83.09 -0.72 -5.66
CA ALA A 436 82.71 -1.34 -4.37
C ALA A 436 81.87 -0.29 -3.54
N PRO A 437 81.81 -0.26 -2.19
CA PRO A 437 80.93 -0.97 -1.24
C PRO A 437 80.03 -0.04 -0.36
N GLN A 438 79.04 -0.61 0.37
CA GLN A 438 78.46 -0.14 1.67
C GLN A 438 77.37 -1.16 2.08
N THR A 439 77.39 -1.98 3.15
CA THR A 439 77.56 -1.87 4.63
C THR A 439 76.49 -1.05 5.37
N GLY A 440 75.75 -1.73 6.27
CA GLY A 440 74.87 -1.18 7.32
C GLY A 440 73.48 -1.83 7.29
N GLU A 441 73.23 -2.94 8.00
CA GLU A 441 72.67 -3.00 9.38
C GLU A 441 71.30 -2.29 9.50
N ALA A 442 70.25 -2.79 10.16
CA ALA A 442 69.90 -4.04 10.83
C ALA A 442 68.39 -3.92 11.21
N SER A 443 67.80 -5.04 11.61
CA SER A 443 66.70 -5.14 12.58
C SER A 443 65.25 -5.19 12.08
N THR A 444 64.69 -6.42 12.25
CA THR A 444 63.37 -6.77 12.84
C THR A 444 62.09 -6.35 12.12
N ALA A 445 61.00 -7.12 12.08
CA ALA A 445 60.65 -8.51 12.32
C ALA A 445 59.12 -8.58 12.06
N VAL A 446 58.65 -9.69 11.48
CA VAL A 446 57.27 -10.25 11.60
C VAL A 446 56.12 -9.51 10.90
N ALA A 447 55.54 -10.16 9.88
CA ALA A 447 54.18 -10.71 9.89
C ALA A 447 53.69 -10.90 8.44
N LEU A 448 53.94 -12.08 7.86
CA LEU A 448 53.22 -12.52 6.66
C LEU A 448 52.17 -13.56 7.06
N MET A 449 50.97 -13.23 6.63
CA MET A 449 49.67 -13.80 6.88
C MET A 449 49.57 -15.17 6.23
N VAL A 450 49.47 -16.24 7.01
CA VAL A 450 49.05 -17.55 6.52
C VAL A 450 47.58 -17.74 6.90
N VAL A 451 46.74 -17.80 5.87
CA VAL A 451 45.34 -18.17 5.95
C VAL A 451 45.29 -19.67 6.23
N ALA A 452 44.96 -20.04 7.47
CA ALA A 452 44.62 -21.40 7.83
C ALA A 452 43.19 -21.70 7.35
N ILE A 453 43.06 -22.62 6.41
CA ILE A 453 41.79 -23.26 6.08
C ILE A 453 41.45 -24.20 7.23
N MET A 454 40.38 -23.87 7.96
CA MET A 454 39.87 -24.67 9.08
C MET A 454 39.14 -25.90 8.54
N ALA A 455 39.62 -27.09 8.88
CA ALA A 455 38.81 -28.30 8.93
C ALA A 455 37.96 -28.27 10.22
N ALA A 456 36.70 -28.63 10.09
CA ALA A 456 35.65 -28.49 11.10
C ALA A 456 35.98 -29.29 12.38
N GLY A 457 36.28 -28.58 13.46
CA GLY A 457 36.13 -29.06 14.83
C GLY A 457 34.84 -28.50 15.41
N VAL A 458 33.86 -29.37 15.62
CA VAL A 458 32.62 -29.04 16.35
C VAL A 458 32.98 -28.64 17.78
N VAL A 459 32.93 -27.35 18.07
CA VAL A 459 33.01 -26.79 19.44
C VAL A 459 31.59 -26.55 19.93
N ILE A 460 31.11 -27.44 20.79
CA ILE A 460 29.82 -27.32 21.48
C ILE A 460 29.87 -26.14 22.47
N PHE A 461 29.07 -25.11 22.20
CA PHE A 461 28.87 -23.96 23.06
C PHE A 461 27.73 -24.24 24.05
N ALA A 462 28.05 -24.63 25.28
CA ALA A 462 27.07 -24.80 26.36
C ALA A 462 26.49 -23.44 26.79
N ARG A 463 25.30 -23.07 26.28
CA ARG A 463 24.50 -21.96 26.84
C ARG A 463 23.72 -22.44 28.06
N LYS A 464 24.21 -22.04 29.24
CA LYS A 464 23.53 -22.17 30.54
C LYS A 464 22.29 -21.26 30.57
N LYS A 465 21.08 -21.84 30.47
CA LYS A 465 19.82 -21.12 30.65
C LYS A 465 19.59 -20.87 32.15
N ALA A 466 19.60 -19.60 32.55
CA ALA A 466 19.23 -19.18 33.90
C ALA A 466 17.70 -19.17 34.03
N THR A 467 17.22 -19.78 35.11
CA THR A 467 15.82 -19.80 35.54
C THR A 467 15.42 -18.43 36.08
N LYS A 468 14.35 -17.83 35.53
CA LYS A 468 13.27 -17.21 36.30
C LYS A 468 12.06 -16.95 35.43
#